data_AF-A0A9E8X0K7-F1
#
_entry.id   AF-A0A9E8X0K7-F1
#
_cell.length_a   1.000
_cell.length_b   1.000
_cell.length_c   1.000
_cell.angle_alpha   90.00
_cell.angle_beta   90.00
_cell.angle_gamma   90.00
#
_symmetry.space_group_name_H-M   'P 1'
#
loop_
_entity.id
_entity.type
_entity.pdbx_description
1 polymer ?
#
loop_
_entity_poly.entity_id
_entity_poly.type
_entity_poly.pdbx_seq_one_letter_code
_entity_poly.pdbx_strand_id
1 'polypeptide(L)' 'MSNPPIPSFLDGIGNGLGYSAVLLFVASIREILGAGSWFGITILQTATDGGWYVPNGLLLLPPSAFFIIACLS' A
#
# COMPACT_ATOMS: atom_id res chain seq x y z
N MET A 1 1.44 -23.46 -28.63
CA MET A 1 0.23 -22.61 -28.56
C MET A 1 0.70 -21.21 -28.18
N SER A 2 0.89 -20.32 -29.15
CA SER A 2 1.21 -18.92 -28.84
C SER A 2 -0.11 -18.20 -28.57
N ASN A 3 -0.24 -17.55 -27.41
CA ASN A 3 -1.30 -16.57 -27.24
C ASN A 3 -1.12 -15.50 -28.33
N PRO A 4 -2.21 -15.08 -29.01
CA PRO A 4 -2.11 -13.97 -29.96
C PRO A 4 -1.52 -12.73 -29.25
N PRO A 5 -0.73 -11.88 -29.94
CA PRO A 5 0.04 -10.81 -29.28
C PRO A 5 -0.85 -9.78 -28.56
N ILE A 6 -2.05 -9.52 -29.09
CA ILE A 6 -3.02 -8.57 -28.52
C ILE A 6 -3.64 -9.08 -27.19
N PRO A 7 -4.20 -10.30 -27.09
CA PRO A 7 -4.70 -10.82 -25.83
C PRO A 7 -3.60 -11.02 -24.79
N SER A 8 -2.38 -11.39 -25.20
CA SER A 8 -1.22 -11.47 -24.30
C SER A 8 -0.88 -10.12 -23.66
N PHE A 9 -1.01 -9.04 -24.44
CA PHE A 9 -0.75 -7.69 -23.97
C PHE A 9 -1.81 -7.21 -22.97
N LEU A 10 -3.09 -7.48 -23.24
CA LEU A 10 -4.18 -7.20 -22.28
C LEU A 10 -4.00 -7.99 -20.97
N ASP A 11 -3.60 -9.26 -21.06
CA ASP A 11 -3.37 -10.12 -19.89
C ASP A 11 -2.17 -9.62 -19.06
N GLY A 12 -1.10 -9.15 -19.71
CA GLY A 12 0.02 -8.48 -19.06
C GLY A 12 -0.39 -7.20 -18.31
N ILE A 13 -1.24 -6.37 -18.92
CA ILE A 13 -1.81 -5.18 -18.27
C ILE A 13 -2.69 -5.57 -17.08
N GLY A 14 -3.55 -6.58 -17.21
CA GLY A 14 -4.41 -7.06 -16.13
C GLY A 14 -3.61 -7.51 -14.90
N ASN A 15 -2.56 -8.30 -15.12
CA ASN A 15 -1.67 -8.75 -14.05
C ASN A 15 -0.88 -7.60 -13.42
N GLY A 16 -0.36 -6.68 -14.25
CA GLY A 16 0.36 -5.49 -13.77
C GLY A 16 -0.53 -4.57 -12.94
N LEU A 17 -1.75 -4.29 -13.39
CA LEU A 17 -2.73 -3.46 -12.68
C LEU A 17 -3.21 -4.15 -11.40
N GLY A 18 -3.47 -5.45 -11.42
CA GLY A 18 -3.85 -6.22 -10.24
C GLY A 18 -2.79 -6.15 -9.15
N TYR A 19 -1.52 -6.39 -9.50
CA TYR A 19 -0.42 -6.29 -8.54
C TYR A 19 -0.19 -4.85 -8.05
N SER A 20 -0.27 -3.87 -8.95
CA SER A 20 -0.13 -2.45 -8.60
C SER A 20 -1.22 -1.99 -7.64
N ALA A 21 -2.47 -2.42 -7.84
CA ALA A 21 -3.59 -2.10 -6.96
C ALA A 21 -3.36 -2.65 -5.54
N VAL A 22 -2.87 -3.88 -5.41
CA VAL A 22 -2.51 -4.47 -4.11
C VAL A 22 -1.40 -3.66 -3.44
N LEU A 23 -0.34 -3.30 -4.18
CA LEU A 23 0.75 -2.49 -3.63
C LEU A 23 0.30 -1.10 -3.18
N LEU A 24 -0.56 -0.43 -3.96
CA LEU A 24 -1.13 0.88 -3.60
C LEU A 24 -1.99 0.80 -2.35
N PHE A 25 -2.78 -0.25 -2.20
CA PHE A 25 -3.59 -0.48 -1.01
C PHE A 25 -2.72 -0.69 0.24
N VAL A 26 -1.71 -1.56 0.14
CA VAL A 26 -0.74 -1.81 1.23
C VAL A 26 0.01 -0.53 1.59
N ALA A 27 0.47 0.24 0.59
CA ALA A 27 1.16 1.51 0.80
C ALA A 27 0.27 2.55 1.51
N SER A 28 -1.01 2.64 1.12
CA SER A 28 -1.97 3.56 1.75
C SER A 28 -2.16 3.26 3.23
N ILE A 29 -2.32 1.98 3.59
CA ILE A 29 -2.45 1.55 5.00
C ILE A 29 -1.17 1.90 5.78
N ARG A 30 0.01 1.66 5.19
CA ARG A 30 1.29 1.97 5.82
C ARG A 30 1.52 3.46 6.03
N GLU A 31 1.09 4.30 5.09
CA GLU A 31 1.23 5.75 5.23
C GLU A 31 0.33 6.28 6.35
N ILE A 32 -0.94 5.88 6.34
CA ILE A 32 -1.93 6.32 7.33
C ILE A 32 -1.53 5.85 8.73
N LEU A 33 -1.19 4.57 8.89
CA LEU A 33 -0.91 4.01 10.21
C LEU A 33 0.55 4.20 10.67
N GLY A 34 1.47 4.40 9.73
CA GLY A 34 2.89 4.62 10.02
C GLY A 34 3.20 6.08 10.30
N ALA A 35 2.68 7.01 9.48
CA ALA A 35 2.99 8.44 9.56
C ALA A 35 1.80 9.31 9.98
N GLY A 36 0.57 8.80 9.95
CA GLY A 36 -0.64 9.59 10.19
C GLY A 36 -1.05 10.47 9.00
N SER A 37 -0.35 10.35 7.87
CA SER A 37 -0.62 11.10 6.64
C SER A 37 -1.06 10.19 5.51
N TRP A 38 -1.76 10.75 4.54
CA TRP A 38 -2.08 10.08 3.29
C TRP A 38 -1.79 11.02 2.12
N PHE A 39 -0.90 10.59 1.22
CA PHE A 39 -0.36 11.43 0.15
C PHE A 39 0.16 12.79 0.63
N GLY A 40 0.78 12.83 1.81
CA GLY A 40 1.30 14.06 2.42
C GLY A 40 0.26 14.98 3.04
N ILE A 41 -1.03 14.60 3.05
CA ILE A 41 -2.08 15.28 3.81
C ILE A 41 -2.17 14.61 5.19
N THR A 42 -1.99 15.38 6.27
CA THR A 42 -2.14 14.87 7.63
C THR A 42 -3.61 14.57 7.91
N ILE A 43 -3.95 13.27 8.01
CA ILE A 43 -5.32 12.82 8.32
C ILE A 43 -5.46 12.57 9.82
N LEU A 44 -4.44 11.97 10.42
CA LEU A 44 -4.35 11.72 11.85
C LEU A 44 -3.29 12.67 12.41
N GLN A 45 -3.72 13.68 13.17
CA GLN A 45 -2.75 14.53 13.86
C GLN A 45 -1.93 13.68 14.82
N THR A 46 -0.64 13.59 14.53
CA THR A 46 0.32 12.85 15.33
C THR A 46 0.54 13.54 16.67
N ALA A 47 0.81 12.76 17.71
CA ALA A 47 1.08 13.25 19.06
C ALA A 47 2.27 14.22 19.09
N THR A 48 3.21 14.07 18.16
CA THR A 48 4.35 14.99 17.97
C THR A 48 3.93 16.38 17.48
N ASP A 49 2.81 16.48 16.76
CA ASP A 49 2.22 17.72 16.24
C ASP A 49 1.05 18.22 17.12
N GLY A 50 1.00 17.79 18.39
CA GLY A 50 -0.04 18.17 19.35
C GLY A 50 -1.36 17.42 19.20
N GLY A 51 -1.39 16.36 18.38
CA GLY A 51 -2.54 15.47 18.21
C GLY A 51 -2.62 14.33 19.21
N TRP A 52 -3.48 13.35 18.90
CA TRP A 52 -3.75 12.18 19.76
C TRP A 52 -3.17 10.88 19.19
N TYR A 53 -2.72 10.89 17.93
CA TYR A 53 -2.31 9.69 17.24
C TYR A 53 -0.81 9.40 17.44
N VAL A 54 -0.46 8.25 18.01
CA VAL A 54 0.94 7.83 18.09
C VAL A 54 1.28 7.03 16.82
N PRO A 55 2.19 7.53 15.96
CA PRO A 55 2.54 6.83 14.72
C PRO A 55 3.16 5.46 15.02
N ASN A 56 2.75 4.44 14.27
CA ASN A 56 3.29 3.10 14.46
C ASN A 56 4.62 2.95 13.70
N GLY A 57 5.73 3.09 14.44
CA GLY A 57 7.08 2.95 13.90
C GLY A 57 7.31 1.60 13.20
N LEU A 58 6.67 0.52 13.63
CA LEU A 58 6.83 -0.80 13.01
C LEU A 58 6.24 -0.86 11.59
N LEU A 59 5.16 -0.12 11.33
CA LEU A 59 4.52 -0.02 10.01
C LEU A 59 5.34 0.79 8.99
N LEU A 60 6.29 1.59 9.47
CA LEU A 60 7.25 2.28 8.61
C LEU A 60 8.34 1.34 8.09
N LEU A 61 8.70 0.28 8.84
CA LEU A 61 9.74 -0.65 8.42
C LEU A 61 9.29 -1.57 7.28
N PRO A 62 10.21 -2.03 6.41
CA PRO A 62 9.92 -2.96 5.32
C PRO A 62 9.16 -4.25 5.70
N PRO A 63 9.41 -4.90 6.86
CA PRO A 63 8.74 -6.14 7.23
C PRO A 63 7.21 -6.00 7.41
N SER A 64 6.73 -4.78 7.65
CA SER A 64 5.30 -4.51 7.83
C SER A 64 4.45 -4.84 6.62
N ALA A 65 5.00 -4.72 5.41
CA ALA A 65 4.30 -5.04 4.18
C ALA A 65 3.90 -6.52 4.13
N PHE A 66 4.74 -7.42 4.66
CA PHE A 66 4.43 -8.86 4.69
C PHE A 66 3.24 -9.17 5.60
N PHE A 67 3.11 -8.50 6.76
CA PHE A 67 1.97 -8.69 7.64
C PHE A 67 0.66 -8.20 7.01
N ILE A 68 0.69 -7.07 6.30
CA ILE A 68 -0.51 -6.53 5.63
C ILE A 68 -0.92 -7.42 4.46
N ILE A 69 0.05 -7.88 3.65
CA ILE A 69 -0.23 -8.81 2.55
C ILE A 69 -0.79 -10.12 3.09
N ALA A 70 -0.20 -10.68 4.17
CA ALA A 70 -0.69 -11.89 4.82
C ALA A 70 -2.11 -11.75 5.40
N CYS A 71 -2.56 -10.53 5.71
CA CYS A 71 -3.92 -10.26 6.15
C CYS A 71 -4.90 -10.09 4.98
N LEU A 72 -4.40 -9.80 3.78
CA LEU A 72 -5.18 -9.61 2.55
C LEU A 72 -5.34 -10.91 1.75
N SER A 73 -4.36 -11.82 1.84
CA SER A 73 -4.32 -13.14 1.21
C SER A 73 -5.10 -14.19 2.00
#